data_AF-A0A7K4A0F4-F1
#
_entry.id   AF-A0A7K4A0F4-F1
#
_cell.length_a   1.000
_cell.length_b   1.000
_cell.length_c   1.000
_cell.angle_alpha   90.00
_cell.angle_beta   90.00
_cell.angle_gamma   90.00
#
_symmetry.space_group_name_H-M   'P 1'
#
loop_
_entity.id
_entity.type
_entity.pdbx_description
1 polymer ?
#
loop_
_entity_poly.entity_id
_entity_poly.type
_entity_poly.pdbx_seq_one_letter_code
_entity_poly.pdbx_strand_id
1 'polypeptide(L)'
;EGVIHVCKVPRVQRGGSQNVKKEQLLAVTSQAEMVAAVGLEAYVALEKAGRIPDMFFGSREGVIEAAFHGIDCAIFIVDEEFTDFLKRLEGVGLSYLIHDLVTP
;
A
#
# COMPACT_ATOMS: atom_id res chain seq x y z
N GLU A 1 1.98 9.58 15.86
CA GLU A 1 1.69 9.36 14.43
C GLU A 1 1.61 7.87 14.20
N GLY A 2 0.73 7.45 13.29
CA GLY A 2 0.68 6.07 12.81
C GLY A 2 1.78 5.82 11.78
N VAL A 3 2.10 4.56 11.53
CA VAL A 3 3.09 4.13 10.55
C VAL A 3 2.40 3.80 9.24
N ILE A 4 3.01 4.20 8.11
CA ILE A 4 2.55 3.84 6.78
C ILE A 4 3.38 2.67 6.24
N HIS A 5 2.75 1.51 6.08
CA HIS A 5 3.30 0.34 5.39
C HIS A 5 3.11 0.51 3.88
N VAL A 6 4.16 0.88 3.16
CA VAL A 6 4.15 1.08 1.71
C VAL A 6 4.49 -0.23 1.01
N CYS A 7 3.49 -0.82 0.37
CA CYS A 7 3.54 -2.11 -0.29
C CYS A 7 3.64 -1.93 -1.80
N LYS A 8 4.80 -2.23 -2.38
CA LYS A 8 5.01 -2.07 -3.82
C LYS A 8 4.36 -3.21 -4.60
N VAL A 9 3.59 -2.87 -5.62
CA VAL A 9 2.91 -3.81 -6.51
C VAL A 9 3.43 -3.63 -7.94
N PRO A 10 3.94 -4.69 -8.60
CA PRO A 10 4.37 -4.60 -9.99
C PRO A 10 3.23 -4.15 -10.90
N ARG A 11 3.57 -3.50 -12.01
CA ARG A 11 2.61 -3.26 -13.10
C ARG A 11 2.25 -4.56 -13.81
N VAL A 12 1.12 -4.57 -14.51
CA VAL A 12 0.64 -5.73 -15.29
C VAL A 12 1.69 -6.26 -16.29
N GLN A 13 2.49 -5.39 -16.92
CA GLN A 13 3.55 -5.80 -17.86
C GLN A 13 4.68 -6.60 -17.19
N ARG A 14 4.80 -6.52 -15.86
CA ARG A 14 5.78 -7.23 -15.03
C ARG A 14 5.11 -8.27 -14.13
N GLY A 15 3.94 -8.75 -14.51
CA GLY A 15 3.16 -9.78 -13.79
C GLY A 15 2.06 -9.23 -12.90
N GLY A 16 2.08 -7.93 -12.55
CA GLY A 16 0.98 -7.28 -11.84
C GLY A 16 0.67 -7.90 -10.48
N SER A 17 -0.62 -7.98 -10.19
CA SER A 17 -1.17 -8.65 -9.00
C SER A 17 -0.83 -10.13 -8.90
N GLN A 18 -0.45 -10.80 -9.99
CA GLN A 18 -0.11 -12.24 -9.95
C GLN A 18 1.24 -12.52 -9.28
N ASN A 19 2.13 -11.52 -9.26
CA ASN A 19 3.44 -11.66 -8.63
C ASN A 19 3.43 -11.28 -7.15
N VAL A 20 2.31 -10.77 -6.63
CA VAL A 20 2.17 -10.41 -5.23
C VAL A 20 1.86 -11.66 -4.42
N LYS A 21 2.67 -11.93 -3.40
CA LYS A 21 2.48 -13.07 -2.50
C LYS A 21 1.38 -12.78 -1.51
N LYS A 22 0.37 -13.64 -1.51
CA LYS A 22 -0.82 -13.50 -0.65
C LYS A 22 -0.46 -13.51 0.83
N GLU A 23 0.47 -14.36 1.25
CA GLU A 23 0.86 -14.49 2.65
C GLU A 23 1.55 -13.22 3.18
N GLN A 24 2.46 -12.64 2.38
CA GLN A 24 3.14 -11.39 2.72
C GLN A 24 2.16 -10.22 2.72
N LEU A 25 1.26 -10.15 1.73
CA LEU A 25 0.19 -9.15 1.69
C LEU A 25 -0.67 -9.22 2.96
N LEU A 26 -1.14 -10.41 3.32
CA LEU A 26 -2.00 -10.60 4.49
C LEU A 26 -1.27 -10.24 5.79
N ALA A 27 0.01 -10.59 5.90
CA ALA A 27 0.84 -10.22 7.04
C ALA A 27 0.87 -8.69 7.23
N VAL A 28 1.11 -7.92 6.16
CA VAL A 28 1.09 -6.46 6.25
C VAL A 28 -0.30 -5.92 6.57
N THR A 29 -1.36 -6.43 5.93
CA THR A 29 -2.73 -5.94 6.21
C THR A 29 -3.17 -6.22 7.65
N SER A 30 -2.62 -7.24 8.31
CA SER A 30 -2.93 -7.53 9.72
C SER A 30 -2.31 -6.55 10.71
N GLN A 31 -1.34 -5.75 10.27
CA GLN A 31 -0.65 -4.73 11.06
C GLN A 31 -1.29 -3.34 10.89
N ALA A 32 -2.24 -3.18 9.97
CA ALA A 32 -2.83 -1.89 9.65
C ALA A 32 -4.33 -1.87 9.95
N GLU A 33 -4.79 -0.74 10.50
CA GLU A 33 -6.20 -0.47 10.74
C GLU A 33 -6.90 0.04 9.47
N MET A 34 -6.15 0.74 8.60
CA MET A 34 -6.64 1.22 7.32
C MET A 34 -5.82 0.64 6.16
N VAL A 35 -6.50 0.06 5.18
CA VAL A 35 -5.89 -0.52 3.98
C VAL A 35 -6.33 0.24 2.75
N ALA A 36 -5.37 0.77 1.99
CA ALA A 36 -5.62 1.54 0.79
C ALA A 36 -4.95 0.92 -0.44
N ALA A 37 -5.51 1.21 -1.61
CA ALA A 37 -4.97 0.79 -2.90
C ALA A 37 -4.77 1.99 -3.82
N VAL A 38 -3.66 1.99 -4.55
CA VAL A 38 -3.33 2.95 -5.60
C VAL A 38 -2.99 2.16 -6.87
N GLY A 39 -3.83 2.32 -7.89
CA GLY A 39 -3.72 1.58 -9.14
C GLY A 39 -4.45 0.24 -9.13
N LEU A 40 -4.83 -0.23 -10.33
CA LEU A 40 -5.70 -1.38 -10.49
C LEU A 40 -5.04 -2.70 -10.05
N GLU A 41 -3.75 -2.87 -10.31
CA GLU A 41 -3.01 -4.07 -9.89
C GLU A 41 -2.98 -4.21 -8.37
N ALA A 42 -2.84 -3.11 -7.64
CA ALA A 42 -2.89 -3.11 -6.18
C ALA A 42 -4.28 -3.51 -5.66
N TYR A 43 -5.34 -2.93 -6.25
CA TYR A 43 -6.72 -3.29 -5.91
C TYR A 43 -6.98 -4.80 -6.13
N VAL A 44 -6.62 -5.31 -7.31
CA VAL A 44 -6.82 -6.71 -7.67
C VAL A 44 -5.97 -7.66 -6.81
N ALA A 45 -4.77 -7.24 -6.39
CA ALA A 45 -3.95 -8.04 -5.47
C ALA A 45 -4.64 -8.22 -4.11
N LEU A 46 -5.23 -7.15 -3.55
CA LEU A 46 -6.01 -7.21 -2.33
C LEU A 46 -7.27 -8.07 -2.49
N GLU A 47 -8.01 -7.86 -3.58
CA GLU A 47 -9.23 -8.63 -3.87
C GLU A 47 -8.95 -10.13 -3.95
N LYS A 48 -7.88 -10.55 -4.65
CA LYS A 48 -7.44 -11.96 -4.71
C LYS A 48 -7.02 -12.52 -3.36
N ALA A 49 -6.53 -11.67 -2.46
CA ALA A 49 -6.24 -12.06 -1.09
C ALA A 49 -7.49 -12.17 -0.21
N GLY A 50 -8.67 -11.73 -0.70
CA GLY A 50 -9.91 -11.67 0.05
C GLY A 50 -10.06 -10.40 0.89
N ARG A 51 -9.28 -9.35 0.60
CA ARG A 51 -9.36 -8.05 1.28
C ARG A 51 -9.89 -6.99 0.30
N ILE A 52 -10.96 -6.31 0.67
CA ILE A 52 -11.42 -5.11 -0.03
C ILE A 52 -10.65 -3.93 0.58
N PRO A 53 -10.00 -3.04 -0.19
CA PRO A 53 -9.39 -1.84 0.38
C PRO A 53 -10.47 -0.91 0.95
N ASP A 54 -10.16 -0.26 2.06
CA ASP A 54 -11.01 0.76 2.67
C ASP A 54 -11.02 2.04 1.81
N MET A 55 -9.96 2.25 1.01
CA MET A 55 -9.84 3.41 0.13
C MET A 55 -9.12 3.07 -1.18
N PHE A 56 -9.69 3.52 -2.29
CA PHE A 56 -9.10 3.39 -3.63
C PHE A 56 -8.89 4.74 -4.31
N PHE A 57 -9.90 5.61 -4.24
CA PHE A 57 -9.81 6.99 -4.71
C PHE A 57 -9.36 7.92 -3.59
N GLY A 58 -8.47 8.87 -3.88
CA GLY A 58 -7.88 9.75 -2.87
C GLY A 58 -7.05 9.02 -1.82
N SER A 59 -6.63 7.79 -2.10
CA SER A 59 -5.98 6.88 -1.15
C SER A 59 -4.65 7.40 -0.63
N ARG A 60 -3.86 8.11 -1.45
CA ARG A 60 -2.58 8.67 -1.04
C ARG A 60 -2.77 9.73 0.04
N GLU A 61 -3.68 10.66 -0.19
CA GLU A 61 -3.98 11.76 0.72
C GLU A 61 -4.72 11.24 1.96
N GLY A 62 -5.67 10.31 1.79
CA GLY A 62 -6.40 9.75 2.92
C GLY A 62 -5.52 8.94 3.89
N VAL A 63 -4.53 8.20 3.38
CA VAL A 63 -3.55 7.49 4.23
C VAL A 63 -2.66 8.47 5.00
N ILE A 64 -2.25 9.57 4.37
CA ILE A 64 -1.46 10.63 5.04
C ILE A 64 -2.26 11.22 6.20
N GLU A 65 -3.52 11.60 5.96
CA GLU A 65 -4.40 12.14 7.00
C GLU A 65 -4.63 11.13 8.12
N ALA A 66 -4.90 9.86 7.79
CA ALA A 66 -5.10 8.81 8.78
C ALA A 66 -3.86 8.61 9.67
N ALA A 67 -2.66 8.55 9.08
CA ALA A 67 -1.41 8.42 9.82
C ALA A 67 -1.13 9.63 10.73
N PHE A 68 -1.44 10.85 10.29
CA PHE A 68 -1.35 12.04 11.15
C PHE A 68 -2.23 11.93 12.40
N HIS A 69 -3.39 11.27 12.27
CA HIS A 69 -4.31 11.03 13.38
C HIS A 69 -3.98 9.78 14.20
N GLY A 70 -2.84 9.14 13.95
CA GLY A 70 -2.36 8.00 14.75
C GLY A 70 -2.82 6.63 14.26
N ILE A 71 -3.38 6.53 13.06
CA ILE A 71 -3.88 5.27 12.49
C ILE A 71 -2.77 4.59 11.69
N ASP A 72 -2.44 3.34 12.02
CA ASP A 72 -1.52 2.54 11.23
C ASP A 72 -2.16 2.14 9.90
N CYS A 73 -1.46 2.43 8.80
CA CYS A 73 -2.00 2.30 7.46
C CYS A 73 -1.16 1.36 6.61
N ALA A 74 -1.80 0.57 5.73
CA ALA A 74 -1.13 -0.15 4.67
C ALA A 74 -1.61 0.38 3.32
N ILE A 75 -0.68 0.78 2.46
CA ILE A 75 -0.97 1.27 1.11
C ILE A 75 -0.30 0.40 0.07
N PHE A 76 -1.11 -0.27 -0.74
CA PHE A 76 -0.67 -1.08 -1.87
C PHE A 76 -0.63 -0.18 -3.10
N ILE A 77 0.55 -0.01 -3.68
CA ILE A 77 0.81 1.04 -4.67
C ILE A 77 1.59 0.49 -5.85
N VAL A 78 1.11 0.78 -7.06
CA VAL A 78 1.79 0.39 -8.30
C VAL A 78 3.15 1.08 -8.45
N ASP A 79 4.11 0.39 -9.07
CA ASP A 79 5.49 0.84 -9.27
C ASP A 79 5.63 2.31 -9.73
N GLU A 80 4.74 2.78 -10.60
CA GLU A 80 4.82 4.11 -11.22
C GLU A 80 4.46 5.26 -10.27
N GLU A 81 3.59 4.99 -9.29
CA GLU A 81 3.17 5.96 -8.26
C GLU A 81 4.08 5.89 -7.02
N PHE A 82 4.80 4.77 -6.83
CA PHE A 82 5.58 4.49 -5.63
C PHE A 82 6.59 5.59 -5.28
N THR A 83 7.45 5.97 -6.25
CA THR A 83 8.53 6.94 -5.99
C THR A 83 8.00 8.34 -5.68
N ASP A 84 6.93 8.76 -6.34
CA ASP A 84 6.31 10.06 -6.09
C ASP A 84 5.65 10.10 -4.70
N PHE A 85 4.98 9.00 -4.33
CA PHE A 85 4.36 8.88 -3.02
C PHE A 85 5.40 8.90 -1.88
N LEU A 86 6.55 8.23 -2.02
CA LEU A 86 7.61 8.30 -0.99
C LEU A 86 8.11 9.73 -0.79
N LYS A 87 8.36 10.47 -1.88
CA LYS A 87 8.74 11.89 -1.79
C LYS A 87 7.67 12.72 -1.08
N ARG A 88 6.39 12.39 -1.31
CA ARG A 88 5.28 13.05 -0.63
C ARG A 88 5.31 12.77 0.88
N LEU A 89 5.53 11.53 1.29
CA LEU A 89 5.66 11.15 2.71
C LEU A 89 6.84 11.86 3.39
N GLU A 90 7.99 11.88 2.73
CA GLU A 90 9.18 12.60 3.21
C GLU A 90 8.92 14.10 3.33
N GLY A 91 8.23 14.70 2.35
CA GLY A 91 7.89 16.12 2.36
C GLY A 91 6.93 16.53 3.49
N VAL A 92 6.12 15.60 4.00
CA VAL A 92 5.23 15.84 5.15
C VAL A 92 5.79 15.32 6.47
N GLY A 93 6.96 14.67 6.46
CA GLY A 93 7.65 14.20 7.65
C GLY A 93 7.04 12.98 8.34
N LEU A 94 6.30 12.13 7.60
CA LEU A 94 5.68 10.92 8.15
C LEU A 94 6.61 9.70 8.08
N SER A 95 6.60 8.91 9.15
CA SER A 95 7.29 7.62 9.23
C SER A 95 6.66 6.56 8.31
N TYR A 96 7.48 5.81 7.58
CA TYR A 96 7.01 4.75 6.69
C TYR A 96 7.94 3.53 6.69
N LEU A 97 7.37 2.37 6.37
CA LEU A 97 8.08 1.11 6.16
C LEU A 97 7.79 0.58 4.76
N ILE A 98 8.83 0.21 4.03
CA ILE A 98 8.68 -0.38 2.68
C ILE A 98 8.62 -1.90 2.81
N HIS A 99 7.65 -2.50 2.12
CA HIS A 99 7.48 -3.95 2.04
C HIS A 99 7.67 -4.43 0.60
N ASP A 100 8.52 -5.42 0.41
CA ASP A 100 8.63 -6.19 -0.82
C ASP A 100 7.67 -7.39 -0.72
N LEU A 101 6.71 -7.44 -1.64
CA LEU A 101 5.68 -8.49 -1.69
C LEU A 101 5.94 -9.55 -2.76
N VAL A 102 7.09 -9.48 -3.43
CA VAL A 102 7.43 -10.28 -4.61
C VAL A 102 8.61 -11.20 -4.31
N THR A 103 9.61 -10.72 -3.57
CA THR A 103 10.84 -11.50 -3.26
C THR A 103 10.63 -12.50 -2.11
N PRO A 104 11.27 -13.70 -2.12
CA PRO A 104 11.24 -14.68 -1.02
C PRO A 104 11.72 -14.15 0.32
#